data_AF-A0A2V9Q898-F1
#
_entry.id   AF-A0A2V9Q898-F1
#
_cell.length_a   1.000
_cell.length_b   1.000
_cell.length_c   1.000
_cell.angle_alpha   90.00
_cell.angle_beta   90.00
_cell.angle_gamma   90.00
#
_symmetry.space_group_name_H-M   'P 1'
#
loop_
_entity.id
_entity.type
_entity.pdbx_description
1 polymer ?
#
loop_
_entity_poly.entity_id
_entity_poly.type
_entity_poly.pdbx_seq_one_letter_code
_entity_poly.pdbx_strand_id
1 'polypeptide(L)' 'MRMAIRRLTRLTNAFPKKLDNLRAASALHFAYYNFCRIHQTLRVTPAMEAGLTGHVWGLDELVAIGT' A
#
# COMPACT_ATOMS: atom_id res chain seq x y z
N MET A 1 0.21 11.28 -11.78
CA MET A 1 -0.14 10.06 -11.01
C MET A 1 0.25 8.83 -11.84
N ARG A 2 1.07 7.92 -11.29
CA ARG A 2 1.39 6.64 -11.97
C ARG A 2 0.17 5.71 -11.96
N MET A 3 0.12 4.74 -12.87
CA MET A 3 -1.02 3.81 -12.98
C MET A 3 -1.38 3.11 -11.65
N ALA A 4 -0.38 2.79 -10.83
CA ALA A 4 -0.57 2.15 -9.52
C ALA A 4 -1.43 2.96 -8.53
N ILE A 5 -1.48 4.29 -8.68
CA ILE A 5 -2.19 5.21 -7.77
C ILE A 5 -3.41 5.87 -8.43
N ARG A 6 -3.87 5.37 -9.58
CA ARG A 6 -4.95 5.99 -10.35
C ARG A 6 -6.33 5.94 -9.67
N ARG A 7 -6.47 5.13 -8.62
CA ARG A 7 -7.67 5.07 -7.77
C ARG A 7 -7.86 6.34 -6.91
N LEU A 8 -6.81 7.15 -6.73
CA LEU A 8 -6.86 8.41 -5.97
C LEU A 8 -7.32 9.60 -6.84
N THR A 9 -7.43 9.43 -8.15
CA THR A 9 -7.87 10.48 -9.09
C THR A 9 -9.31 10.26 -9.52
N ARG A 10 -10.14 11.31 -9.41
CA ARG A 10 -11.55 11.31 -9.86
C ARG A 10 -11.64 11.33 -11.39
N LEU A 11 -12.83 11.00 -11.90
CA LEU A 11 -13.13 10.95 -13.34
C LEU A 11 -12.21 10.00 -14.13
N THR A 12 -11.77 8.92 -13.49
CA THR A 12 -11.00 7.85 -14.15
C THR A 12 -11.71 6.52 -13.99
N ASN A 13 -11.45 5.59 -14.92
CA ASN A 13 -11.98 4.22 -14.86
C ASN A 13 -11.52 3.44 -13.62
N ALA A 14 -10.43 3.86 -12.97
CA ALA A 14 -9.91 3.25 -11.76
C ALA A 14 -10.58 3.79 -10.50
N PHE A 15 -11.32 4.90 -10.58
CA PHE A 15 -11.96 5.50 -9.40
C PHE A 15 -13.15 4.63 -8.93
N PRO A 16 -13.17 4.17 -7.68
CA PRO A 16 -14.26 3.36 -7.16
C PRO A 16 -15.54 4.19 -6.98
N LYS A 17 -16.69 3.59 -7.28
CA LYS A 17 -18.01 4.22 -7.05
C LYS A 17 -18.45 4.15 -5.57
N LYS A 18 -18.09 3.07 -4.87
CA LYS A 18 -18.39 2.87 -3.44
C LYS A 18 -17.21 3.35 -2.59
N LEU A 19 -17.53 4.04 -1.50
CA LEU A 19 -16.52 4.56 -0.57
C LEU A 19 -15.71 3.42 0.08
N ASP A 20 -16.35 2.32 0.44
CA ASP A 20 -15.68 1.19 1.10
C ASP A 20 -14.62 0.55 0.20
N ASN A 21 -14.89 0.46 -1.11
CA ASN A 21 -13.91 -0.04 -2.06
C ASN A 21 -12.70 0.90 -2.21
N LEU A 22 -12.94 2.21 -2.14
CA LEU A 22 -11.85 3.19 -2.13
C LEU A 22 -11.01 3.06 -0.87
N ARG A 23 -11.65 2.95 0.31
CA ARG A 23 -10.97 2.74 1.59
C ARG A 23 -10.11 1.47 1.56
N ALA A 24 -10.69 0.33 1.15
CA ALA A 24 -9.97 -0.93 1.06
C ALA A 24 -8.79 -0.88 0.08
N ALA A 25 -9.00 -0.34 -1.13
CA ALA A 25 -7.94 -0.23 -2.13
C ALA A 25 -6.82 0.72 -1.71
N SER A 26 -7.15 1.83 -1.04
CA SER A 26 -6.16 2.76 -0.49
C SER A 26 -5.37 2.11 0.65
N ALA A 27 -6.04 1.45 1.59
CA ALA A 27 -5.41 0.73 2.69
C ALA A 27 -4.41 -0.31 2.17
N LEU A 28 -4.83 -1.14 1.21
CA LEU A 28 -3.96 -2.15 0.59
C LEU A 28 -2.74 -1.53 -0.10
N HIS A 29 -2.93 -0.42 -0.83
CA HIS A 29 -1.84 0.25 -1.51
C HIS A 29 -0.77 0.77 -0.54
N PHE A 30 -1.21 1.47 0.52
CA PHE A 30 -0.27 2.02 1.51
C PHE A 30 0.38 0.93 2.35
N ALA A 31 -0.35 -0.13 2.71
CA ALA A 31 0.21 -1.26 3.43
C ALA A 31 1.32 -1.95 2.62
N TYR A 32 1.06 -2.28 1.35
CA TYR A 32 2.10 -2.86 0.48
C TYR A 32 3.30 -1.91 0.29
N TYR A 33 3.05 -0.62 0.09
CA TYR A 33 4.13 0.35 -0.14
C TYR A 33 5.04 0.52 1.09
N ASN A 34 4.48 0.49 2.29
CA ASN A 34 5.21 0.74 3.53
C ASN A 34 5.90 -0.51 4.08
N PHE A 35 5.28 -1.69 3.95
CA PHE A 35 5.76 -2.90 4.62
C PHE A 35 6.48 -3.91 3.70
N CYS A 36 6.08 -4.01 2.43
CA CYS A 36 6.62 -5.02 1.50
C CYS A 36 7.61 -4.44 0.50
N ARG A 37 7.43 -3.18 0.08
CA ARG A 37 8.24 -2.58 -0.98
C ARG A 37 9.48 -1.88 -0.42
N ILE A 38 10.66 -2.37 -0.81
CA ILE A 38 11.92 -1.67 -0.55
C ILE A 38 11.96 -0.38 -1.38
N HIS A 39 12.21 0.74 -0.71
CA HIS A 39 12.30 2.04 -1.38
C HIS A 39 13.70 2.21 -1.97
N GLN A 40 13.81 2.66 -3.23
CA GLN A 40 15.10 2.76 -3.93
C GLN A 40 16.11 3.65 -3.17
N THR A 41 15.67 4.80 -2.65
CA THR A 41 16.54 5.73 -1.92
C THR A 41 16.86 5.27 -0.50
N LEU A 42 15.89 4.71 0.22
CA LEU A 42 16.07 4.29 1.62
C LEU A 42 16.82 2.95 1.71
N ARG A 43 16.77 2.14 0.65
CA ARG A 43 17.30 0.76 0.58
C ARG A 43 16.66 -0.22 1.56
N VAL A 44 15.70 0.24 2.35
CA VAL A 44 14.82 -0.54 3.23
C VAL A 44 13.35 -0.12 3.01
N THR A 45 12.41 -0.73 3.71
CA THR A 45 10.99 -0.33 3.63
C THR A 45 10.72 0.91 4.49
N PRO A 46 9.75 1.76 4.12
CA PRO A 46 9.38 2.91 4.93
C PRO A 46 9.00 2.54 6.38
N ALA A 47 8.35 1.39 6.59
CA ALA A 47 8.00 0.92 7.92
C ALA A 47 9.22 0.52 8.75
N MET A 48 10.30 0.03 8.11
CA MET A 48 11.57 -0.24 8.79
C MET A 48 12.26 1.06 9.22
N GLU A 49 12.34 2.06 8.35
CA GLU A 49 12.93 3.38 8.71
C GLU A 49 12.15 4.07 9.84
N ALA A 50 10.84 3.88 9.86
CA ALA A 50 9.98 4.40 10.93
C ALA A 50 10.06 3.57 12.23
N GLY A 51 10.82 2.48 12.27
CA GLY A 51 10.96 1.61 13.44
C GLY A 51 9.71 0.77 13.76
N LEU A 52 8.78 0.61 12.80
CA LEU A 52 7.54 -0.15 12.98
C LEU A 52 7.74 -1.66 12.78
N THR A 53 8.76 -2.06 12.01
CA THR A 53 9.09 -3.46 11.72
C THR A 53 10.60 -3.63 11.57
N GLY A 54 11.11 -4.80 11.93
CA GLY A 54 12.53 -5.17 11.77
C GLY A 54 12.85 -5.88 10.45
N HIS A 55 11.83 -6.23 9.65
CA HIS A 55 11.97 -7.00 8.42
C HIS A 55 11.01 -6.53 7.32
N VAL A 56 11.32 -6.93 6.09
CA VAL A 56 10.44 -6.77 4.93
C VAL A 56 9.31 -7.79 5.04
N TRP A 57 8.06 -7.33 4.96
CA TRP A 57 6.91 -8.24 5.07
C TRP A 57 6.68 -9.08 3.82
N GLY A 58 6.29 -10.33 4.04
CA GLY A 58 5.73 -11.20 3.02
C GLY A 58 4.31 -10.79 2.62
N LEU A 59 3.83 -11.31 1.47
CA LEU A 59 2.44 -11.08 1.04
C LEU A 59 1.44 -11.84 1.94
N ASP A 60 1.85 -13.00 2.43
CA ASP A 60 1.15 -13.81 3.42
C ASP A 60 0.91 -13.02 4.73
N GLU A 61 1.98 -12.45 5.30
CA GLU A 61 1.90 -11.57 6.48
C GLU A 61 0.99 -10.35 6.23
N LEU A 62 1.10 -9.72 5.05
CA LEU A 62 0.26 -8.58 4.68
C LEU A 62 -1.25 -8.93 4.64
N VAL A 63 -1.60 -10.10 4.11
CA VAL A 63 -2.99 -10.54 3.99
C VAL A 63 -3.55 -11.01 5.34
N ALA A 64 -2.72 -11.62 6.20
CA ALA A 64 -3.12 -12.10 7.51
C ALA A 64 -3.65 -11.00 8.44
N ILE A 65 -3.28 -9.74 8.22
CA ILE A 65 -3.78 -8.59 9.02
C ILE A 65 -5.20 -8.18 8.63
N GLY A 66 -5.66 -8.56 7.44
CA GLY A 66 -6.99 -8.23 6.94
C GLY A 66 -8.09 -9.23 7.30
N THR A 67 -7.75 -10.35 7.93
CA THR A 67 -8.67 -11.42 8.37
C THR A 67 -8.83 -11.43 9.87
#